data_AF-A0A9W8KIY6-F1
#
_entry.id   AF-A0A9W8KIY6-F1
#
_cell.length_a   1.000
_cell.length_b   1.000
_cell.length_c   1.000
_cell.angle_alpha   90.00
_cell.angle_beta   90.00
_cell.angle_gamma   90.00
#
_symmetry.space_group_name_H-M   'P 1'
#
loop_
_entity.id
_entity.type
_entity.pdbx_description
1 polymer ?
#
loop_
_entity_poly.entity_id
_entity_poly.type
_entity_poly.pdbx_seq_one_letter_code
_entity_poly.pdbx_strand_id
1 'polypeptide(L)'
;MRITASAFSAAAALMAVPAVLAASQCDEWSPCYREGYCNSSAMFCMWGLCDSTQSYNSTSCWQPETCTTQTVDFTSSSDAISINSYKGNPADNAFVSVFDPDYSSVANGNLVLSMKYDAAQNKGFGATVDASHTFLYGKATARVKTASVAPGVVSSFIFRSDVTGDEIDFEWVGKSPAQVQTNFYYRNVLNYQQMIPHTMADTSADFHDYSFEWSKDKIVWSVDGTAIRTLNRADTYNAATNTYAFPDTRGRVAFSIWDGGNSGAQGTADWAGTPTPWSASTVYSMYVDSVTIECSGSDAASSSPAGGDQPSATDGGEPGSTNAGTGGSGSPTDTPSQQKCIPRPTIVY
;
A
#
# COMPACT_ATOMS: atom_id res chain seq x y z
N MET A 1 -66.45 16.21 46.63
CA MET A 1 -65.09 15.72 46.92
C MET A 1 -64.21 16.18 45.76
N ARG A 2 -63.42 17.24 45.97
CA ARG A 2 -62.48 17.80 44.98
C ARG A 2 -61.19 17.00 45.06
N ILE A 3 -60.65 16.51 43.94
CA ILE A 3 -59.20 16.30 43.80
C ILE A 3 -58.81 16.78 42.40
N THR A 4 -57.96 17.80 42.41
CA THR A 4 -57.33 18.51 41.30
C THR A 4 -56.20 17.69 40.68
N ALA A 5 -56.11 17.67 39.35
CA ALA A 5 -54.93 17.22 38.63
C ALA A 5 -53.92 18.39 38.56
N SER A 6 -52.75 18.21 39.15
CA SER A 6 -51.61 19.13 39.02
C SER A 6 -50.60 18.51 38.06
N ALA A 7 -50.40 19.15 36.92
CA ALA A 7 -49.32 18.85 36.00
C ALA A 7 -48.00 19.39 36.58
N PHE A 8 -47.03 18.50 36.81
CA PHE A 8 -45.64 18.88 37.06
C PHE A 8 -44.85 18.73 35.76
N SER A 9 -44.49 19.87 35.16
CA SER A 9 -43.44 19.95 34.14
C SER A 9 -42.08 19.90 34.85
N ALA A 10 -41.32 18.82 34.64
CA ALA A 10 -39.90 18.80 34.95
C ALA A 10 -39.13 18.96 33.63
N ALA A 11 -38.64 20.17 33.37
CA ALA A 11 -37.69 20.42 32.30
C ALA A 11 -36.35 19.77 32.68
N ALA A 12 -35.98 18.69 31.99
CA ALA A 12 -34.63 18.14 32.08
C ALA A 12 -33.69 19.09 31.32
N ALA A 13 -32.88 19.84 32.05
CA ALA A 13 -31.76 20.56 31.46
C ALA A 13 -30.72 19.54 30.97
N LEU A 14 -30.70 19.29 29.66
CA LEU A 14 -29.55 18.65 29.01
C LEU A 14 -28.38 19.62 29.13
N MET A 15 -27.48 19.39 30.07
CA MET A 15 -26.14 19.97 30.00
C MET A 15 -25.42 19.25 28.86
N ALA A 16 -25.33 19.92 27.71
CA ALA A 16 -24.40 19.54 26.67
C ALA A 16 -22.98 19.72 27.23
N VAL A 17 -22.33 18.60 27.57
CA VAL A 17 -20.88 18.59 27.77
C VAL A 17 -20.27 18.90 26.40
N PRO A 18 -19.43 19.94 26.24
CA PRO A 18 -18.73 20.13 25.00
C PRO A 18 -17.72 19.00 24.86
N ALA A 19 -18.03 18.00 24.04
CA ALA A 19 -17.04 17.06 23.54
C ALA A 19 -16.20 17.78 22.48
N VAL A 20 -15.29 18.64 22.94
CA VAL A 20 -14.12 19.05 22.17
C VAL A 20 -12.91 18.76 23.05
N LEU A 21 -12.61 17.48 23.21
CA LEU A 21 -11.21 17.11 23.34
C LEU A 21 -10.62 17.36 21.96
N ALA A 22 -10.13 18.58 21.73
CA ALA A 22 -9.17 18.80 20.67
C ALA A 22 -8.04 17.80 20.97
N ALA A 23 -7.89 16.77 20.12
CA ALA A 23 -6.72 15.93 20.18
C ALA A 23 -5.53 16.89 20.11
N SER A 24 -4.69 16.88 21.15
CA SER A 24 -3.48 17.69 21.14
C SER A 24 -2.70 17.30 19.90
N GLN A 25 -2.41 18.28 19.05
CA GLN A 25 -1.55 18.09 17.89
C GLN A 25 -0.26 17.41 18.37
N CYS A 26 0.21 16.41 17.61
CA CYS A 26 1.42 15.69 17.97
C CYS A 26 2.62 16.63 18.11
N ASP A 27 3.58 16.27 18.95
CA ASP A 27 4.84 17.00 19.09
C ASP A 27 5.89 16.50 18.09
N GLU A 28 7.01 17.21 18.01
CA GLU A 28 8.12 16.87 17.13
C GLU A 28 8.76 15.51 17.43
N TRP A 29 8.55 14.97 18.63
CA TRP A 29 9.17 13.72 19.12
C TRP A 29 8.34 12.49 18.78
N SER A 30 7.03 12.66 18.57
CA SER A 30 6.09 11.66 18.07
C SER A 30 5.28 12.24 16.91
N PRO A 31 5.93 12.62 15.80
CA PRO A 31 5.38 13.59 14.87
C PRO A 31 4.17 13.08 14.07
N CYS A 32 3.99 11.76 13.98
CA CYS A 32 2.91 11.19 13.20
C CYS A 32 1.70 10.80 14.05
N TYR A 33 0.53 11.36 13.72
CA TYR A 33 -0.74 10.97 14.31
C TYR A 33 -1.41 9.85 13.50
N ARG A 34 -1.82 8.77 14.16
CA ARG A 34 -2.65 7.71 13.56
C ARG A 34 -3.56 7.10 14.62
N GLU A 35 -4.84 6.91 14.30
CA GLU A 35 -5.80 6.14 15.12
C GLU A 35 -5.87 6.56 16.60
N GLY A 36 -5.76 7.86 16.90
CA GLY A 36 -5.92 8.38 18.28
C GLY A 36 -4.62 8.61 19.05
N TYR A 37 -3.45 8.33 18.47
CA TYR A 37 -2.17 8.49 19.17
C TYR A 37 -1.03 8.95 18.25
N CYS A 38 -0.05 9.59 18.88
CA CYS A 38 1.17 10.09 18.25
C CYS A 38 2.28 9.03 18.32
N ASN A 39 3.06 8.87 17.24
CA ASN A 39 4.13 7.87 17.15
C ASN A 39 5.35 8.40 16.36
N SER A 40 6.52 7.81 16.62
CA SER A 40 7.81 8.16 15.98
C SER A 40 8.38 7.06 15.08
N SER A 41 7.72 5.91 15.01
CA SER A 41 8.09 4.80 14.13
C SER A 41 7.78 5.16 12.68
N ALA A 42 8.75 4.92 11.80
CA ALA A 42 8.59 5.08 10.35
C ALA A 42 7.44 4.23 9.79
N MET A 43 7.04 3.16 10.49
CA MET A 43 5.85 2.35 10.18
C MET A 43 4.56 3.17 10.11
N PHE A 44 4.46 4.22 10.92
CA PHE A 44 3.28 5.09 10.95
C PHE A 44 3.23 6.04 9.77
N CYS A 45 4.39 6.31 9.16
CA CYS A 45 4.51 7.07 7.94
C CYS A 45 4.33 6.23 6.69
N MET A 46 4.71 4.96 6.76
CA MET A 46 4.36 4.01 5.73
C MET A 46 2.83 3.94 5.59
N TRP A 47 2.36 3.75 4.35
CA TRP A 47 0.93 3.69 4.01
C TRP A 47 0.15 5.01 3.99
N GLY A 48 0.79 6.16 4.23
CA GLY A 48 0.08 7.45 4.17
C GLY A 48 -1.05 7.55 5.21
N LEU A 49 -0.96 6.76 6.28
CA LEU A 49 -1.96 6.68 7.35
C LEU A 49 -1.75 7.75 8.43
N CYS A 50 -0.81 8.65 8.20
CA CYS A 50 -0.55 9.78 9.07
C CYS A 50 -1.57 10.89 8.80
N ASP A 51 -2.41 11.21 9.79
CA ASP A 51 -3.35 12.32 9.68
C ASP A 51 -2.56 13.64 9.74
N SER A 52 -2.43 14.31 8.60
CA SER A 52 -1.70 15.58 8.50
C SER A 52 -2.28 16.70 9.35
N THR A 53 -3.57 16.63 9.73
CA THR A 53 -4.25 17.67 10.52
C THR A 53 -3.97 17.58 12.02
N GLN A 54 -3.66 16.38 12.50
CA GLN A 54 -3.36 16.11 13.92
C GLN A 54 -1.88 15.81 14.17
N SER A 55 -1.11 15.58 13.11
CA SER A 55 0.34 15.42 13.15
C SER A 55 1.07 16.73 13.48
N TYR A 56 2.33 16.64 13.92
CA TYR A 56 3.15 17.80 14.30
C TYR A 56 3.23 18.85 13.20
N ASN A 57 3.36 18.44 11.93
CA ASN A 57 3.12 19.29 10.77
C ASN A 57 2.88 18.44 9.50
N SER A 58 2.64 19.10 8.37
CA SER A 58 2.44 18.44 7.07
C SER A 58 3.66 17.65 6.55
N THR A 59 4.84 17.82 7.17
CA THR A 59 6.08 17.10 6.87
C THR A 59 6.45 16.06 7.94
N SER A 60 5.52 15.71 8.83
CA SER A 60 5.68 14.68 9.85
C SER A 60 5.98 13.28 9.29
N CYS A 61 5.69 13.06 8.02
CA CYS A 61 6.08 11.88 7.27
C CYS A 61 6.61 12.29 5.90
N TRP A 62 7.44 11.45 5.30
CA TRP A 62 7.74 11.54 3.88
C TRP A 62 6.43 11.47 3.12
N GLN A 63 6.16 12.52 2.35
CA GLN A 63 5.02 12.50 1.46
C GLN A 63 5.28 11.37 0.46
N PRO A 64 4.33 10.45 0.23
CA PRO A 64 4.46 9.51 -0.87
C PRO A 64 4.58 10.37 -2.12
N GLU A 65 5.78 10.43 -2.68
CA GLU A 65 6.01 11.18 -3.90
C GLU A 65 5.00 10.67 -4.95
N THR A 66 4.58 11.58 -5.82
CA THR A 66 4.00 11.20 -7.12
C THR A 66 4.74 9.99 -7.68
N CYS A 67 4.04 9.12 -8.41
CA CYS A 67 4.63 7.89 -8.90
C CYS A 67 6.01 8.13 -9.53
N THR A 68 6.99 7.33 -9.11
CA THR A 68 8.35 7.35 -9.66
C THR A 68 8.52 6.14 -10.56
N THR A 69 8.78 6.38 -11.85
CA THR A 69 9.12 5.29 -12.77
C THR A 69 10.47 4.73 -12.34
N GLN A 70 10.52 3.44 -12.05
CA GLN A 70 11.70 2.79 -11.48
C GLN A 70 11.80 1.33 -11.92
N THR A 71 13.03 0.85 -11.97
CA THR A 71 13.37 -0.57 -12.11
C THR A 71 14.26 -0.96 -10.94
N VAL A 72 13.94 -2.07 -10.29
CA VAL A 72 14.68 -2.63 -9.17
C VAL A 72 15.08 -4.05 -9.53
N ASP A 73 16.39 -4.30 -9.59
CA ASP A 73 16.98 -5.59 -10.00
C ASP A 73 17.55 -6.39 -8.81
N PHE A 74 17.23 -5.97 -7.57
CA PHE A 74 17.63 -6.63 -6.31
C PHE A 74 19.10 -7.04 -6.27
N THR A 75 19.99 -6.11 -6.60
CA THR A 75 21.45 -6.33 -6.56
C THR A 75 22.08 -5.81 -5.28
N SER A 76 21.37 -4.97 -4.53
CA SER A 76 21.80 -4.41 -3.24
C SER A 76 20.90 -4.88 -2.11
N SER A 77 21.49 -5.20 -0.95
CA SER A 77 20.74 -5.49 0.27
C SER A 77 19.91 -4.32 0.78
N SER A 78 20.12 -3.10 0.26
CA SER A 78 19.28 -1.94 0.55
C SER A 78 18.00 -1.88 -0.28
N ASP A 79 17.89 -2.67 -1.36
CA ASP A 79 16.73 -2.64 -2.26
C ASP A 79 15.46 -3.15 -1.56
N ALA A 80 15.62 -4.08 -0.61
CA ALA A 80 14.57 -4.53 0.28
C ALA A 80 15.11 -4.70 1.71
N ILE A 81 14.44 -4.10 2.69
CA ILE A 81 14.84 -4.16 4.11
C ILE A 81 13.66 -4.52 5.01
N SER A 82 13.95 -5.01 6.22
CA SER A 82 12.94 -5.15 7.26
C SER A 82 12.32 -3.80 7.62
N ILE A 83 11.02 -3.79 7.90
CA ILE A 83 10.30 -2.62 8.41
C ILE A 83 10.93 -2.03 9.68
N ASN A 84 11.57 -2.86 10.51
CA ASN A 84 12.29 -2.43 11.71
C ASN A 84 13.56 -1.61 11.39
N SER A 85 14.10 -1.74 10.17
CA SER A 85 15.25 -0.97 9.70
C SER A 85 14.83 0.27 8.88
N TYR A 86 13.58 0.33 8.43
CA TYR A 86 13.09 1.40 7.58
C TYR A 86 13.09 2.75 8.31
N LYS A 87 13.60 3.78 7.63
CA LYS A 87 13.73 5.15 8.18
C LYS A 87 12.70 6.12 7.61
N GLY A 88 11.71 5.63 6.87
CA GLY A 88 10.57 6.40 6.41
C GLY A 88 10.73 7.04 5.02
N ASN A 89 11.95 7.11 4.48
CA ASN A 89 12.19 7.69 3.16
C ASN A 89 12.04 6.63 2.05
N PRO A 90 11.05 6.74 1.17
CA PRO A 90 10.83 5.75 0.11
C PRO A 90 11.94 5.74 -0.95
N ALA A 91 12.72 6.81 -1.08
CA ALA A 91 13.84 6.89 -2.02
C ALA A 91 15.07 6.07 -1.59
N ASP A 92 15.21 5.75 -0.30
CA ASP A 92 16.38 5.04 0.23
C ASP A 92 16.24 3.52 0.11
N ASN A 93 15.00 3.02 0.10
CA ASN A 93 14.68 1.60 0.07
C ASN A 93 13.44 1.40 -0.81
N ALA A 94 13.60 0.73 -1.94
CA ALA A 94 12.49 0.55 -2.88
C ALA A 94 11.40 -0.38 -2.33
N PHE A 95 11.79 -1.34 -1.47
CA PHE A 95 10.90 -2.32 -0.87
C PHE A 95 11.13 -2.48 0.63
N VAL A 96 10.07 -2.86 1.35
CA VAL A 96 10.07 -3.05 2.80
C VAL A 96 9.31 -4.32 3.17
N SER A 97 9.95 -5.21 3.93
CA SER A 97 9.33 -6.41 4.51
C SER A 97 8.53 -6.05 5.76
N VAL A 98 7.25 -6.39 5.79
CA VAL A 98 6.30 -5.92 6.82
C VAL A 98 6.03 -6.95 7.93
N PHE A 99 6.82 -8.01 8.00
CA PHE A 99 6.72 -9.05 9.03
C PHE A 99 7.91 -9.07 9.99
N ASP A 100 7.61 -9.54 11.20
CA ASP A 100 8.58 -10.02 12.18
C ASP A 100 8.10 -11.40 12.69
N PRO A 101 8.85 -12.50 12.51
CA PRO A 101 10.18 -12.57 11.89
C PRO A 101 10.18 -12.21 10.40
N ASP A 102 11.23 -11.52 9.96
CA ASP A 102 11.46 -11.24 8.55
C ASP A 102 12.07 -12.46 7.86
N TYR A 103 11.34 -13.04 6.90
CA TYR A 103 11.82 -14.14 6.05
C TYR A 103 12.05 -13.70 4.60
N SER A 104 12.27 -12.40 4.38
CA SER A 104 12.74 -11.86 3.13
C SER A 104 14.24 -11.58 3.14
N SER A 105 14.87 -11.57 1.96
CA SER A 105 16.25 -11.12 1.80
C SER A 105 16.53 -10.79 0.34
N VAL A 106 17.55 -9.97 0.08
CA VAL A 106 18.15 -9.84 -1.25
C VAL A 106 19.35 -10.78 -1.33
N ALA A 107 19.30 -11.75 -2.24
CA ALA A 107 20.35 -12.76 -2.40
C ALA A 107 20.46 -13.21 -3.86
N ASN A 108 21.69 -13.32 -4.36
CA ASN A 108 21.99 -13.77 -5.73
C ASN A 108 21.22 -13.00 -6.82
N GLY A 109 21.12 -11.67 -6.69
CA GLY A 109 20.40 -10.83 -7.66
C GLY A 109 18.88 -11.00 -7.62
N ASN A 110 18.32 -11.45 -6.50
CA ASN A 110 16.88 -11.68 -6.36
C ASN A 110 16.40 -11.17 -5.01
N LEU A 111 15.18 -10.65 -4.97
CA LEU A 111 14.38 -10.64 -3.76
C LEU A 111 13.85 -12.06 -3.52
N VAL A 112 14.19 -12.62 -2.37
CA VAL A 112 13.79 -13.97 -1.94
C VAL A 112 12.83 -13.84 -0.77
N LEU A 113 11.61 -14.31 -0.94
CA LEU A 113 10.63 -14.42 0.15
C LEU A 113 10.49 -15.89 0.52
N SER A 114 10.68 -16.21 1.81
CA SER A 114 10.60 -17.56 2.32
C SER A 114 9.42 -17.76 3.27
N MET A 115 8.88 -18.97 3.26
CA MET A 115 7.90 -19.45 4.22
C MET A 115 8.49 -20.64 4.98
N LYS A 116 8.48 -20.56 6.31
CA LYS A 116 9.05 -21.57 7.21
C LYS A 116 7.98 -22.11 8.14
N TYR A 117 8.19 -23.33 8.63
CA TYR A 117 7.26 -23.93 9.59
C TYR A 117 7.34 -23.24 10.95
N ASP A 118 6.21 -22.69 11.42
CA ASP A 118 6.04 -22.22 12.80
C ASP A 118 5.40 -23.35 13.63
N ALA A 119 6.23 -24.03 14.42
CA ALA A 119 5.79 -25.14 15.26
C ALA A 119 4.82 -24.71 16.37
N ALA A 120 4.84 -23.45 16.80
CA ALA A 120 3.91 -22.96 17.82
C ALA A 120 2.50 -22.77 17.26
N GLN A 121 2.40 -22.39 15.98
CA GLN A 121 1.12 -22.20 15.27
C GLN A 121 0.70 -23.40 14.43
N ASN A 122 1.56 -24.40 14.28
CA ASN A 122 1.33 -25.59 13.45
C ASN A 122 0.95 -25.22 12.00
N LYS A 123 1.61 -24.22 11.43
CA LYS A 123 1.43 -23.73 10.06
C LYS A 123 2.69 -23.04 9.54
N GLY A 124 2.74 -22.73 8.25
CA GLY A 124 3.76 -21.87 7.68
C GLY A 124 3.61 -20.41 8.11
N PHE A 125 4.74 -19.79 8.43
CA PHE A 125 4.86 -18.34 8.56
C PHE A 125 5.62 -17.80 7.36
N GLY A 126 4.94 -16.95 6.59
CA GLY A 126 5.38 -16.42 5.31
C GLY A 126 6.10 -15.09 5.40
N ALA A 127 6.14 -14.39 4.27
CA ALA A 127 6.68 -13.04 4.17
C ALA A 127 5.82 -12.21 3.20
N THR A 128 5.81 -10.89 3.38
CA THR A 128 5.26 -9.90 2.45
C THR A 128 6.21 -8.73 2.42
N VAL A 129 6.49 -8.27 1.20
CA VAL A 129 7.37 -7.16 0.92
C VAL A 129 6.62 -6.18 0.04
N ASP A 130 6.45 -4.95 0.54
CA ASP A 130 5.72 -3.86 -0.09
C ASP A 130 6.68 -2.87 -0.75
N ALA A 131 6.31 -2.35 -1.91
CA ALA A 131 7.02 -1.22 -2.52
C ALA A 131 6.83 0.03 -1.65
N SER A 132 7.91 0.78 -1.40
CA SER A 132 7.83 2.02 -0.63
C SER A 132 7.05 3.11 -1.37
N HIS A 133 7.18 3.14 -2.70
CA HIS A 133 6.47 4.07 -3.58
C HIS A 133 5.08 3.57 -3.94
N THR A 134 4.17 4.53 -4.06
CA THR A 134 2.80 4.31 -4.51
C THR A 134 2.60 4.79 -5.94
N PHE A 135 1.62 4.22 -6.64
CA PHE A 135 1.21 4.70 -7.96
C PHE A 135 -0.29 4.58 -8.17
N LEU A 136 -0.80 5.36 -9.11
CA LEU A 136 -2.14 5.28 -9.65
C LEU A 136 -1.97 5.19 -11.16
N TYR A 137 -2.50 4.12 -11.77
CA TYR A 137 -2.32 3.81 -13.19
C TYR A 137 -0.87 3.71 -13.67
N GLY A 138 -0.68 3.15 -14.86
CA GLY A 138 0.63 2.83 -15.43
C GLY A 138 0.79 1.34 -15.62
N LYS A 139 2.01 0.82 -15.52
CA LYS A 139 2.31 -0.59 -15.70
C LYS A 139 3.28 -1.06 -14.64
N ALA A 140 2.98 -2.20 -14.03
CA ALA A 140 3.96 -2.92 -13.21
C ALA A 140 4.30 -4.23 -13.91
N THR A 141 5.59 -4.52 -14.05
CA THR A 141 6.12 -5.77 -14.57
C THR A 141 7.07 -6.37 -13.54
N ALA A 142 6.87 -7.62 -13.16
CA ALA A 142 7.73 -8.34 -12.25
C ALA A 142 8.20 -9.64 -12.90
N ARG A 143 9.50 -9.91 -12.81
CA ARG A 143 10.10 -11.17 -13.23
C ARG A 143 10.13 -12.13 -12.06
N VAL A 144 9.25 -13.12 -12.06
CA VAL A 144 8.95 -13.95 -10.88
C VAL A 144 9.14 -15.44 -11.18
N LYS A 145 9.74 -16.15 -10.23
CA LYS A 145 9.70 -17.62 -10.14
C LYS A 145 9.01 -18.01 -8.83
N THR A 146 7.93 -18.77 -8.95
CA THR A 146 7.02 -19.08 -7.85
C THR A 146 7.59 -20.15 -6.91
N ALA A 147 7.02 -20.26 -5.71
CA ALA A 147 7.71 -20.94 -4.63
C ALA A 147 7.81 -22.47 -4.74
N SER A 148 6.75 -23.14 -5.19
CA SER A 148 6.64 -24.60 -5.06
C SER A 148 5.48 -25.19 -5.87
N VAL A 149 5.58 -26.49 -6.12
CA VAL A 149 4.48 -27.37 -6.57
C VAL A 149 3.73 -28.03 -5.39
N ALA A 150 4.07 -27.64 -4.15
CA ALA A 150 3.41 -28.16 -2.97
C ALA A 150 1.99 -27.58 -2.82
N PRO A 151 0.97 -28.42 -2.54
CA PRO A 151 -0.36 -27.90 -2.24
C PRO A 151 -0.30 -26.96 -1.02
N GLY A 152 -1.14 -25.93 -1.01
CA GLY A 152 -1.28 -24.98 0.08
C GLY A 152 -0.24 -23.86 0.12
N VAL A 153 0.86 -23.98 -0.62
CA VAL A 153 1.83 -22.89 -0.81
C VAL A 153 1.29 -21.91 -1.84
N VAL A 154 1.14 -20.64 -1.44
CA VAL A 154 0.69 -19.57 -2.33
C VAL A 154 1.80 -18.55 -2.50
N SER A 155 2.07 -18.15 -3.74
CA SER A 155 2.88 -16.96 -4.06
C SER A 155 1.95 -15.90 -4.65
N SER A 156 2.24 -14.62 -4.44
CA SER A 156 1.46 -13.53 -5.03
C SER A 156 2.32 -12.35 -5.46
N PHE A 157 1.83 -11.66 -6.49
CA PHE A 157 2.28 -10.35 -6.94
C PHE A 157 1.03 -9.50 -7.08
N ILE A 158 0.86 -8.53 -6.18
CA ILE A 158 -0.35 -7.74 -6.09
C ILE A 158 -0.03 -6.26 -6.20
N PHE A 159 -0.99 -5.49 -6.70
CA PHE A 159 -1.15 -4.09 -6.36
C PHE A 159 -2.24 -3.99 -5.30
N ARG A 160 -2.04 -3.16 -4.27
CA ARG A 160 -3.07 -2.89 -3.26
C ARG A 160 -3.08 -1.45 -2.78
N SER A 161 -4.27 -0.86 -2.67
CA SER A 161 -4.48 0.40 -1.97
C SER A 161 -4.70 0.17 -0.48
N ASP A 162 -3.82 0.73 0.36
CA ASP A 162 -3.94 0.60 1.82
C ASP A 162 -5.13 1.38 2.40
N VAL A 163 -5.60 2.39 1.67
CA VAL A 163 -6.70 3.27 2.11
C VAL A 163 -8.06 2.65 1.79
N THR A 164 -8.19 2.02 0.63
CA THR A 164 -9.48 1.63 0.09
C THR A 164 -9.63 0.12 -0.03
N GLY A 165 -8.52 -0.60 -0.19
CA GLY A 165 -8.50 -2.01 -0.56
C GLY A 165 -8.90 -2.30 -2.00
N ASP A 166 -8.68 -1.34 -2.90
CA ASP A 166 -8.59 -1.66 -4.33
C ASP A 166 -7.38 -2.58 -4.56
N GLU A 167 -7.55 -3.62 -5.38
CA GLU A 167 -6.54 -4.66 -5.57
C GLU A 167 -6.52 -5.16 -7.02
N ILE A 168 -5.33 -5.49 -7.53
CA ILE A 168 -5.10 -6.16 -8.81
C ILE A 168 -4.05 -7.23 -8.54
N ASP A 169 -4.31 -8.49 -8.85
CA ASP A 169 -3.43 -9.56 -8.42
C ASP A 169 -3.05 -10.55 -9.54
N PHE A 170 -1.89 -11.15 -9.30
CA PHE A 170 -1.51 -12.47 -9.75
C PHE A 170 -1.31 -13.36 -8.52
N GLU A 171 -1.94 -14.53 -8.52
CA GLU A 171 -1.74 -15.56 -7.50
C GLU A 171 -1.33 -16.90 -8.14
N TRP A 172 -0.35 -17.56 -7.54
CA TRP A 172 0.07 -18.90 -7.92
C TRP A 172 -0.13 -19.84 -6.75
N VAL A 173 -0.81 -20.95 -7.00
CA VAL A 173 -1.11 -21.96 -6.00
C VAL A 173 -0.31 -23.20 -6.35
N GLY A 174 0.54 -23.67 -5.43
CA GLY A 174 1.42 -24.79 -5.71
C GLY A 174 0.71 -26.09 -6.09
N LYS A 175 -0.58 -26.26 -5.74
CA LYS A 175 -1.40 -27.39 -6.21
C LYS A 175 -1.64 -27.40 -7.73
N SER A 176 -1.47 -26.25 -8.38
CA SER A 176 -1.71 -26.02 -9.81
C SER A 176 -0.51 -25.28 -10.44
N PRO A 177 0.68 -25.88 -10.49
CA PRO A 177 1.91 -25.17 -10.85
C PRO A 177 1.97 -24.71 -12.31
N ALA A 178 1.15 -25.28 -13.19
CA ALA A 178 0.99 -24.89 -14.59
C ALA A 178 -0.13 -23.85 -14.80
N GLN A 179 -0.45 -23.08 -13.75
CA GLN A 179 -1.50 -22.06 -13.78
C GLN A 179 -1.09 -20.80 -13.03
N VAL A 180 -1.54 -19.66 -13.54
CA VAL A 180 -1.58 -18.40 -12.81
C VAL A 180 -3.03 -17.93 -12.70
N GLN A 181 -3.40 -17.40 -11.55
CA GLN A 181 -4.71 -16.82 -11.32
C GLN A 181 -4.60 -15.30 -11.37
N THR A 182 -5.58 -14.67 -11.98
CA THR A 182 -5.73 -13.21 -11.99
C THR A 182 -7.04 -12.87 -11.31
N ASN A 183 -7.06 -11.79 -10.55
CA ASN A 183 -8.24 -11.31 -9.85
C ASN A 183 -8.09 -9.80 -9.57
N PHE A 184 -9.16 -9.19 -9.08
CA PHE A 184 -9.20 -7.80 -8.66
C PHE A 184 -10.27 -7.61 -7.60
N TYR A 185 -10.08 -6.63 -6.72
CA TYR A 185 -11.07 -6.20 -5.75
C TYR A 185 -11.29 -4.69 -5.86
N TYR A 186 -12.53 -4.26 -5.64
CA TYR A 186 -12.90 -2.85 -5.51
C TYR A 186 -13.35 -2.61 -4.08
N ARG A 187 -12.66 -1.72 -3.38
CA ARG A 187 -13.00 -1.28 -2.01
C ARG A 187 -13.13 -2.40 -0.97
N ASN A 188 -12.20 -3.37 -0.94
CA ASN A 188 -12.24 -4.56 -0.07
C ASN A 188 -13.50 -5.44 -0.23
N VAL A 189 -14.30 -5.26 -1.27
CA VAL A 189 -15.50 -6.09 -1.48
C VAL A 189 -15.10 -7.42 -2.08
N LEU A 190 -15.10 -8.47 -1.26
CA LEU A 190 -14.76 -9.83 -1.70
C LEU A 190 -15.79 -10.35 -2.72
N ASN A 191 -15.29 -10.72 -3.90
CA ASN A 191 -16.06 -11.41 -4.93
C ASN A 191 -15.26 -12.60 -5.49
N TYR A 192 -15.53 -13.78 -4.96
CA TYR A 192 -14.83 -15.03 -5.33
C TYR A 192 -15.09 -15.50 -6.77
N GLN A 193 -15.94 -14.81 -7.55
CA GLN A 193 -16.25 -15.13 -8.94
C GLN A 193 -15.36 -14.38 -9.94
N GLN A 194 -14.55 -13.41 -9.48
CA GLN A 194 -13.71 -12.58 -10.34
C GLN A 194 -12.34 -13.19 -10.64
N MET A 195 -11.97 -14.25 -9.90
CA MET A 195 -10.75 -15.01 -10.15
C MET A 195 -10.87 -15.79 -11.45
N ILE A 196 -9.88 -15.64 -12.32
CA ILE A 196 -9.77 -16.37 -13.59
C ILE A 196 -8.41 -17.08 -13.63
N PRO A 197 -8.38 -18.42 -13.73
CA PRO A 197 -7.16 -19.18 -13.93
C PRO A 197 -6.74 -19.19 -15.41
N HIS A 198 -5.44 -19.12 -15.66
CA HIS A 198 -4.81 -19.14 -16.97
C HIS A 198 -3.78 -20.25 -17.02
N THR A 199 -3.82 -21.10 -18.06
CA THR A 199 -2.88 -22.22 -18.21
C THR A 199 -1.56 -21.71 -18.79
N MET A 200 -0.45 -22.15 -18.23
CA MET A 200 0.90 -21.82 -18.70
C MET A 200 1.91 -22.95 -18.37
N ALA A 201 3.19 -22.72 -18.63
CA ALA A 201 4.25 -23.64 -18.18
C ALA A 201 4.35 -23.65 -16.64
N ASP A 202 5.10 -24.62 -16.09
CA ASP A 202 5.32 -24.71 -14.64
C ASP A 202 6.03 -23.44 -14.12
N THR A 203 5.32 -22.62 -13.35
CA THR A 203 5.78 -21.32 -12.86
C THR A 203 6.82 -21.44 -11.74
N SER A 204 7.05 -22.65 -11.22
CA SER A 204 8.07 -22.91 -10.20
C SER A 204 9.41 -23.35 -10.80
N ALA A 205 9.39 -23.79 -12.07
CA ALA A 205 10.59 -24.25 -12.76
C ALA A 205 11.45 -23.08 -13.26
N ASP A 206 10.82 -22.03 -13.82
CA ASP A 206 11.51 -20.93 -14.50
C ASP A 206 10.93 -19.55 -14.13
N PHE A 207 11.69 -18.50 -14.46
CA PHE A 207 11.24 -17.12 -14.33
C PHE A 207 10.41 -16.68 -15.52
N HIS A 208 9.28 -16.05 -15.23
CA HIS A 208 8.38 -15.45 -16.22
C HIS A 208 8.14 -13.97 -15.89
N ASP A 209 7.83 -13.19 -16.93
CA ASP A 209 7.52 -11.77 -16.77
C ASP A 209 6.00 -11.60 -16.64
N TYR A 210 5.54 -11.22 -15.47
CA TYR A 210 4.13 -10.95 -15.19
C TYR A 210 3.91 -9.45 -15.16
N SER A 211 2.92 -8.96 -15.89
CA SER A 211 2.60 -7.54 -15.88
C SER A 211 1.11 -7.27 -15.83
N PHE A 212 0.75 -6.16 -15.17
CA PHE A 212 -0.55 -5.54 -15.34
C PHE A 212 -0.35 -4.10 -15.82
N GLU A 213 -1.01 -3.75 -16.92
CA GLU A 213 -1.14 -2.38 -17.40
C GLU A 213 -2.52 -1.87 -17.00
N TRP A 214 -2.55 -0.78 -16.24
CA TRP A 214 -3.73 -0.25 -15.60
C TRP A 214 -3.94 1.21 -15.99
N SER A 215 -5.15 1.53 -16.42
CA SER A 215 -5.60 2.87 -16.73
C SER A 215 -6.98 3.09 -16.14
N LYS A 216 -7.49 4.33 -16.22
CA LYS A 216 -8.85 4.66 -15.82
C LYS A 216 -9.93 3.83 -16.54
N ASP A 217 -9.63 3.27 -17.70
CA ASP A 217 -10.63 2.61 -18.57
C ASP A 217 -10.50 1.08 -18.58
N LYS A 218 -9.31 0.53 -18.29
CA LYS A 218 -9.07 -0.92 -18.34
C LYS A 218 -7.85 -1.36 -17.54
N ILE A 219 -7.84 -2.64 -17.19
CA ILE A 219 -6.66 -3.39 -16.71
C ILE A 219 -6.37 -4.51 -17.70
N VAL A 220 -5.09 -4.67 -18.08
CA VAL A 220 -4.61 -5.75 -18.96
C VAL A 220 -3.53 -6.53 -18.24
N TRP A 221 -3.78 -7.81 -17.98
CA TRP A 221 -2.76 -8.74 -17.44
C TRP A 221 -2.06 -9.43 -18.59
N SER A 222 -0.74 -9.54 -18.51
CA SER A 222 0.10 -10.22 -19.50
C SER A 222 1.15 -11.10 -18.83
N VAL A 223 1.51 -12.18 -19.52
CA VAL A 223 2.59 -13.11 -19.17
C VAL A 223 3.54 -13.20 -20.35
N ASP A 224 4.84 -13.00 -20.12
CA ASP A 224 5.89 -13.02 -21.14
C ASP A 224 5.54 -12.14 -22.36
N GLY A 225 4.99 -10.95 -22.08
CA GLY A 225 4.56 -9.98 -23.10
C GLY A 225 3.25 -10.32 -23.82
N THR A 226 2.60 -11.46 -23.51
CA THR A 226 1.32 -11.86 -24.11
C THR A 226 0.16 -11.55 -23.17
N ALA A 227 -0.82 -10.77 -23.64
CA ALA A 227 -2.02 -10.47 -22.86
C ALA A 227 -2.86 -11.74 -22.63
N ILE A 228 -3.21 -12.01 -21.37
CA ILE A 228 -4.02 -13.16 -20.94
C ILE A 228 -5.39 -12.76 -20.41
N ARG A 229 -5.56 -11.52 -19.94
CA ARG A 229 -6.85 -10.98 -19.47
C ARG A 229 -6.95 -9.49 -19.76
N THR A 230 -8.14 -9.04 -20.13
CA THR A 230 -8.50 -7.63 -20.16
C THR A 230 -9.80 -7.43 -19.40
N LEU A 231 -9.81 -6.47 -18.47
CA LEU A 231 -11.00 -6.01 -17.78
C LEU A 231 -11.26 -4.58 -18.20
N ASN A 232 -12.38 -4.31 -18.88
CA ASN A 232 -12.80 -2.93 -19.13
C ASN A 232 -13.61 -2.42 -17.94
N ARG A 233 -13.38 -1.17 -17.54
CA ARG A 233 -14.16 -0.51 -16.49
C ARG A 233 -15.66 -0.53 -16.80
N ALA A 234 -16.04 -0.39 -18.08
CA ALA A 234 -17.43 -0.44 -18.49
C ALA A 234 -18.14 -1.76 -18.11
N ASP A 235 -17.39 -2.88 -18.08
CA ASP A 235 -17.92 -4.21 -17.77
C ASP A 235 -18.17 -4.41 -16.26
N THR A 236 -17.71 -3.48 -15.42
CA THR A 236 -17.88 -3.54 -13.95
C THR A 236 -19.00 -2.65 -13.43
N TYR A 237 -19.84 -2.11 -14.32
CA TYR A 237 -20.97 -1.27 -13.92
C TYR A 237 -22.00 -2.07 -13.10
N ASN A 238 -22.25 -1.61 -11.89
CA ASN A 238 -23.29 -2.12 -11.02
C ASN A 238 -24.48 -1.16 -11.04
N ALA A 239 -25.57 -1.59 -11.69
CA ALA A 239 -26.79 -0.80 -11.83
C ALA A 239 -27.51 -0.56 -10.48
N ALA A 240 -27.34 -1.43 -9.49
CA ALA A 240 -27.97 -1.28 -8.18
C ALA A 240 -27.32 -0.17 -7.35
N THR A 241 -26.00 0.03 -7.51
CA THR A 241 -25.24 1.05 -6.78
C THR A 241 -24.92 2.27 -7.64
N ASN A 242 -25.17 2.23 -8.96
CA ASN A 242 -24.78 3.25 -9.93
C ASN A 242 -23.27 3.57 -9.85
N THR A 243 -22.45 2.52 -9.68
CA THR A 243 -20.99 2.63 -9.56
C THR A 243 -20.30 1.62 -10.46
N TYR A 244 -19.07 1.92 -10.86
CA TYR A 244 -18.18 0.97 -11.51
C TYR A 244 -17.32 0.32 -10.43
N ALA A 245 -17.45 -0.99 -10.24
CA ALA A 245 -16.61 -1.73 -9.29
C ALA A 245 -15.24 -1.98 -9.94
N PHE A 246 -14.42 -0.95 -10.04
CA PHE A 246 -13.14 -0.96 -10.75
C PHE A 246 -12.07 -0.26 -9.92
N PRO A 247 -10.89 -0.86 -9.71
CA PRO A 247 -9.77 -0.23 -9.00
C PRO A 247 -9.44 1.15 -9.58
N ASP A 248 -9.51 2.18 -8.75
CA ASP A 248 -9.31 3.57 -9.17
C ASP A 248 -8.58 4.43 -8.14
N THR A 249 -7.91 3.80 -7.16
CA THR A 249 -7.17 4.50 -6.11
C THR A 249 -5.73 4.05 -5.97
N ARG A 250 -4.89 5.01 -5.57
CA ARG A 250 -3.45 4.85 -5.42
C ARG A 250 -3.11 3.76 -4.40
N GLY A 251 -2.07 2.99 -4.70
CA GLY A 251 -1.62 1.85 -3.91
C GLY A 251 -0.18 1.47 -4.24
N ARG A 252 0.25 0.29 -3.80
CA ARG A 252 1.63 -0.21 -3.92
C ARG A 252 1.66 -1.59 -4.55
N VAL A 253 2.79 -1.92 -5.18
CA VAL A 253 3.11 -3.31 -5.48
C VAL A 253 3.50 -4.03 -4.18
N ALA A 254 3.07 -5.28 -4.01
CA ALA A 254 3.53 -6.16 -2.96
C ALA A 254 3.79 -7.57 -3.51
N PHE A 255 4.72 -8.28 -2.89
CA PHE A 255 4.95 -9.71 -3.12
C PHE A 255 4.72 -10.44 -1.82
N SER A 256 4.12 -11.63 -1.88
CA SER A 256 3.98 -12.47 -0.69
C SER A 256 4.06 -13.95 -0.97
N ILE A 257 4.53 -14.70 0.03
CA ILE A 257 4.43 -16.15 0.12
C ILE A 257 3.68 -16.50 1.41
N TRP A 258 2.68 -17.37 1.34
CA TRP A 258 1.84 -17.69 2.50
C TRP A 258 1.22 -19.10 2.47
N ASP A 259 0.81 -19.58 3.65
CA ASP A 259 0.26 -20.92 3.87
C ASP A 259 -1.27 -20.87 3.73
N GLY A 260 -1.76 -21.03 2.50
CA GLY A 260 -3.19 -21.09 2.23
C GLY A 260 -3.83 -22.39 2.72
N GLY A 261 -3.08 -23.50 2.66
CA GLY A 261 -3.55 -24.82 3.04
C GLY A 261 -3.87 -24.98 4.53
N ASN A 262 -3.20 -24.19 5.39
CA ASN A 262 -3.42 -24.13 6.83
C ASN A 262 -3.89 -22.73 7.29
N SER A 263 -4.58 -21.99 6.42
CA SER A 263 -5.08 -20.63 6.71
C SER A 263 -6.14 -20.55 7.82
N GLY A 264 -6.80 -21.67 8.14
CA GLY A 264 -7.90 -21.74 9.10
C GLY A 264 -9.29 -21.47 8.50
N ALA A 265 -9.36 -21.01 7.25
CA ALA A 265 -10.61 -20.85 6.50
C ALA A 265 -10.77 -22.00 5.49
N GLN A 266 -11.85 -22.78 5.61
CA GLN A 266 -12.04 -23.98 4.78
C GLN A 266 -12.02 -23.66 3.27
N GLY A 267 -12.70 -22.61 2.83
CA GLY A 267 -12.72 -22.22 1.41
C GLY A 267 -11.33 -21.86 0.88
N THR A 268 -10.51 -21.17 1.69
CA THR A 268 -9.12 -20.85 1.34
C THR A 268 -8.24 -22.11 1.33
N ALA A 269 -8.40 -23.02 2.29
CA ALA A 269 -7.69 -24.28 2.32
C ALA A 269 -8.04 -25.19 1.12
N ASP A 270 -9.31 -25.25 0.74
CA ASP A 270 -9.77 -25.99 -0.44
C ASP A 270 -9.21 -25.38 -1.74
N TRP A 271 -9.23 -24.04 -1.83
CA TRP A 271 -8.67 -23.31 -2.96
C TRP A 271 -7.14 -23.44 -3.05
N ALA A 272 -6.40 -23.37 -1.94
CA ALA A 272 -4.94 -23.48 -1.95
C ALA A 272 -4.47 -24.94 -2.05
N GLY A 273 -5.30 -25.89 -1.63
CA GLY A 273 -4.94 -27.28 -1.40
C GLY A 273 -4.46 -27.47 0.04
N THR A 274 -4.87 -28.56 0.68
CA THR A 274 -4.62 -28.80 2.11
C THR A 274 -4.33 -30.27 2.40
N PRO A 275 -3.49 -30.58 3.41
CA PRO A 275 -2.66 -29.64 4.17
C PRO A 275 -1.43 -29.20 3.37
N THR A 276 -0.87 -28.04 3.72
CA THR A 276 0.48 -27.67 3.25
C THR A 276 1.49 -28.64 3.87
N PRO A 277 2.35 -29.29 3.07
CA PRO A 277 3.27 -30.28 3.60
C PRO A 277 4.38 -29.59 4.40
N TRP A 278 4.59 -30.03 5.64
CA TRP A 278 5.58 -29.43 6.53
C TRP A 278 6.44 -30.47 7.23
N SER A 279 7.72 -30.13 7.37
CA SER A 279 8.67 -30.72 8.31
C SER A 279 9.45 -29.58 8.97
N ALA A 280 10.15 -29.85 10.08
CA ALA A 280 10.96 -28.84 10.77
C ALA A 280 12.03 -28.18 9.89
N SER A 281 12.46 -28.83 8.80
CA SER A 281 13.45 -28.32 7.86
C SER A 281 12.85 -27.79 6.55
N THR A 282 11.53 -27.82 6.40
CA THR A 282 10.87 -27.38 5.16
C THR A 282 10.93 -25.86 5.05
N VAL A 283 11.39 -25.38 3.91
CA VAL A 283 11.38 -23.98 3.52
C VAL A 283 10.88 -23.90 2.08
N TYR A 284 9.86 -23.09 1.86
CA TYR A 284 9.40 -22.71 0.52
C TYR A 284 9.87 -21.30 0.23
N SER A 285 10.31 -21.02 -0.99
CA SER A 285 10.84 -19.70 -1.34
C SER A 285 10.42 -19.30 -2.75
N MET A 286 9.81 -18.11 -2.89
CA MET A 286 9.63 -17.47 -4.20
C MET A 286 10.77 -16.49 -4.47
N TYR A 287 11.00 -16.20 -5.74
CA TYR A 287 12.08 -15.35 -6.21
C TYR A 287 11.53 -14.28 -7.13
N VAL A 288 11.93 -13.03 -6.90
CA VAL A 288 11.67 -11.90 -7.78
C VAL A 288 13.02 -11.36 -8.24
N ASP A 289 13.28 -11.48 -9.54
CA ASP A 289 14.54 -11.07 -10.16
C ASP A 289 14.56 -9.55 -10.40
N SER A 290 13.46 -9.02 -10.92
CA SER A 290 13.31 -7.59 -11.15
C SER A 290 11.87 -7.13 -11.07
N VAL A 291 11.67 -5.84 -10.77
CA VAL A 291 10.38 -5.16 -10.82
C VAL A 291 10.56 -3.83 -11.52
N THR A 292 9.76 -3.58 -12.55
CA THR A 292 9.66 -2.29 -13.22
C THR A 292 8.26 -1.71 -13.00
N ILE A 293 8.20 -0.48 -12.49
CA ILE A 293 6.98 0.31 -12.35
C ILE A 293 7.10 1.50 -13.30
N GLU A 294 6.19 1.59 -14.26
CA GLU A 294 6.10 2.65 -15.25
C GLU A 294 4.88 3.51 -14.94
N CYS A 295 5.09 4.76 -14.53
CA CYS A 295 4.00 5.65 -14.15
C CYS A 295 3.23 6.14 -15.38
N SER A 296 1.91 6.28 -15.24
CA SER A 296 1.13 7.02 -16.23
C SER A 296 1.42 8.52 -16.16
N GLY A 297 1.34 9.25 -17.28
CA GLY A 297 1.69 10.67 -17.35
C GLY A 297 0.82 11.61 -16.48
N SER A 298 -0.31 11.14 -15.93
CA SER A 298 -1.11 11.89 -14.93
C SER A 298 -0.59 11.76 -13.50
N ASP A 299 0.28 10.78 -13.24
CA ASP A 299 0.82 10.44 -11.92
C ASP A 299 2.34 10.57 -11.83
N ALA A 300 3.02 10.82 -12.96
CA ALA A 300 4.44 11.17 -12.99
C ALA A 300 4.66 12.58 -12.41
N ALA A 301 5.68 12.72 -11.57
CA ALA A 301 6.06 14.00 -10.96
C ALA A 301 6.23 15.11 -12.02
N SER A 302 5.25 16.02 -12.14
CA SER A 302 5.44 17.26 -12.89
C SER A 302 6.21 18.24 -11.99
N SER A 303 7.49 18.43 -12.28
CA SER A 303 8.31 19.47 -11.67
C SER A 303 7.93 20.86 -12.22
N SER A 304 6.95 21.53 -11.61
CA SER A 304 6.88 23.01 -11.51
C SER A 304 5.65 23.50 -10.74
N PRO A 305 5.75 24.66 -10.05
CA PRO A 305 4.75 25.10 -9.08
C PRO A 305 3.47 25.57 -9.77
N ALA A 306 2.36 24.91 -9.47
CA ALA A 306 1.03 25.40 -9.82
C ALA A 306 0.69 26.61 -8.94
N GLY A 307 0.99 27.80 -9.44
CA GLY A 307 0.27 29.02 -9.05
C GLY A 307 -1.16 28.89 -9.56
N GLY A 308 -2.13 29.01 -8.65
CA GLY A 308 -3.55 28.80 -8.94
C GLY A 308 -4.10 29.81 -9.94
N ASP A 309 -4.83 29.30 -10.92
CA ASP A 309 -5.77 30.08 -11.70
C ASP A 309 -7.13 30.07 -10.97
N GLN A 310 -7.56 31.23 -10.49
CA GLN A 310 -8.98 31.54 -10.34
C GLN A 310 -9.24 32.91 -10.97
N PRO A 311 -10.31 33.09 -11.75
CA PRO A 311 -10.51 34.29 -12.55
C PRO A 311 -11.19 35.38 -11.73
N SER A 312 -10.82 36.65 -11.91
CA SER A 312 -11.81 37.74 -11.89
C SER A 312 -11.30 39.08 -12.41
N ALA A 313 -12.16 39.68 -13.23
CA ALA A 313 -12.48 41.11 -13.36
C ALA A 313 -11.37 42.15 -13.64
N THR A 314 -11.54 42.77 -14.81
CA THR A 314 -11.05 44.09 -15.24
C THR A 314 -11.49 45.23 -14.32
N ASP A 315 -10.58 46.11 -13.93
CA ASP A 315 -10.75 47.58 -14.02
C ASP A 315 -9.39 48.30 -13.95
N GLY A 316 -9.26 49.43 -14.66
CA GLY A 316 -8.00 50.10 -14.96
C GLY A 316 -7.52 51.14 -13.95
N GLY A 317 -6.25 51.56 -14.10
CA GLY A 317 -5.68 52.71 -13.39
C GLY A 317 -4.15 52.75 -13.44
N GLU A 318 -3.58 53.80 -14.03
CA GLU A 318 -2.15 54.08 -14.27
C GLU A 318 -1.33 54.53 -13.02
N PRO A 319 0.01 54.72 -13.11
CA PRO A 319 0.95 54.47 -12.01
C PRO A 319 1.37 55.70 -11.19
N GLY A 320 1.78 55.46 -9.93
CA GLY A 320 2.34 56.47 -9.02
C GLY A 320 3.41 55.90 -8.08
N SER A 321 4.48 56.67 -7.90
CA SER A 321 5.79 56.33 -7.31
C SER A 321 5.90 56.54 -5.78
N THR A 322 6.89 55.88 -5.16
CA THR A 322 7.54 56.08 -3.83
C THR A 322 6.69 55.72 -2.59
N ASN A 323 7.19 55.14 -1.49
CA ASN A 323 8.47 55.31 -0.82
C ASN A 323 8.75 54.16 0.18
N ALA A 324 10.01 54.04 0.59
CA ALA A 324 10.56 53.01 1.47
C ALA A 324 9.93 52.93 2.87
N GLY A 325 9.83 51.71 3.41
CA GLY A 325 9.48 51.41 4.80
C GLY A 325 9.92 49.99 5.17
N THR A 326 10.98 49.91 5.97
CA THR A 326 11.62 48.71 6.52
C THR A 326 10.67 47.83 7.34
N GLY A 327 10.66 46.53 7.05
CA GLY A 327 10.03 45.50 7.88
C GLY A 327 10.49 44.12 7.41
N GLY A 328 11.37 43.48 8.19
CA GLY A 328 11.94 42.18 7.86
C GLY A 328 10.90 41.07 7.84
N SER A 329 10.90 40.30 6.76
CA SER A 329 10.36 38.95 6.69
C SER A 329 11.19 38.24 5.63
N GLY A 330 12.32 37.66 6.05
CA GLY A 330 12.99 36.67 5.22
C GLY A 330 12.06 35.45 5.16
N SER A 331 11.57 35.11 3.98
CA SER A 331 11.06 33.77 3.71
C SER A 331 12.17 32.77 4.10
N PRO A 332 11.90 31.78 4.97
CA PRO A 332 12.84 30.70 5.13
C PRO A 332 12.78 29.86 3.85
N THR A 333 13.70 30.13 2.93
CA THR A 333 14.16 29.14 1.95
C THR A 333 14.99 28.11 2.71
N ASP A 334 14.31 27.22 3.44
CA ASP A 334 14.94 26.03 4.03
C ASP A 334 14.29 24.81 3.40
N THR A 335 14.91 24.32 2.33
CA THR A 335 14.92 22.88 2.06
C THR A 335 15.81 22.26 3.14
N PRO A 336 15.27 21.54 4.14
CA PRO A 336 16.09 21.05 5.22
C PRO A 336 16.99 19.92 4.74
N SER A 337 18.30 20.06 4.92
CA SER A 337 19.34 19.11 4.53
C SER A 337 19.55 17.95 5.53
N GLN A 338 18.65 17.72 6.49
CA GLN A 338 18.79 16.68 7.53
C GLN A 338 17.43 16.12 8.00
N GLN A 339 17.45 14.81 8.29
CA GLN A 339 16.38 13.81 8.45
C GLN A 339 15.13 14.21 9.27
N LYS A 340 13.96 13.87 8.71
CA LYS A 340 12.64 13.87 9.36
C LYS A 340 12.12 12.43 9.41
N CYS A 341 11.68 11.99 10.60
CA CYS A 341 11.45 10.60 11.05
C CYS A 341 12.73 9.79 11.31
N ILE A 342 13.46 10.09 12.40
CA ILE A 342 14.49 9.16 12.92
C ILE A 342 13.83 8.23 13.95
N PRO A 343 13.60 6.93 13.66
CA PRO A 343 13.65 5.93 14.72
C PRO A 343 15.11 5.84 15.17
N ARG A 344 15.40 6.37 16.37
CA ARG A 344 16.75 6.27 16.95
C ARG A 344 17.11 4.80 17.16
N PRO A 345 18.41 4.45 17.06
CA PRO A 345 18.89 3.14 17.49
C PRO A 345 18.60 2.97 18.99
N THR A 346 18.17 1.77 19.35
CA THR A 346 17.92 1.33 20.72
C THR A 346 19.11 1.70 21.60
N ILE A 347 18.90 2.55 22.60
CA ILE A 347 19.88 2.73 23.67
C ILE A 347 19.77 1.48 24.55
N VAL A 348 20.74 0.59 24.42
CA VAL A 348 20.94 -0.52 25.36
C VAL A 348 21.46 0.11 26.66
N TYR A 349 20.71 -0.05 27.75
CA TYR A 349 21.19 0.26 29.11
C TYR A 349 22.02 -0.88 29.67
#